data_AF-A0A370H7B4-F1
#
_entry.id   AF-A0A370H7B4-F1
#
_cell.length_a   1.000
_cell.length_b   1.000
_cell.length_c   1.000
_cell.angle_alpha   90.00
_cell.angle_beta   90.00
_cell.angle_gamma   90.00
#
_symmetry.space_group_name_H-M   'P 1'
#
loop_
_entity.id
_entity.type
_entity.pdbx_description
1 polymer ?
#
loop_
_entity_poly.entity_id
_entity_poly.type
_entity_poly.pdbx_seq_one_letter_code
_entity_poly.pdbx_strand_id
1 'polypeptide(L)'
;MTTKNAIAALAVGVLLTAAGCGLLDRSGGTTSDAKCASTFDLSPAKENLGSRVSFKEKAKQASEAAAPTTLSDITRAAGWNADWDRMVDIPQNTKTDQIDALAGTSGVCWKNSPKPRSSDGDGPQRGYYLFLEGNQPLQTIDWSYNFDQVFALDKGSALTPDTALTPVPGQHPQLRPA
;
A
#
# COMPACT_ATOMS: atom_id res chain seq x y z
N MET A 1 40.56 22.72 55.23
CA MET A 1 42.02 22.59 55.00
C MET A 1 42.22 22.09 53.58
N THR A 2 42.33 22.99 52.62
CA THR A 2 43.57 23.46 51.98
C THR A 2 44.17 22.44 51.01
N THR A 3 43.87 22.60 49.73
CA THR A 3 44.74 22.12 48.65
C THR A 3 45.01 23.29 47.72
N LYS A 4 46.24 23.82 47.83
CA LYS A 4 46.91 24.52 46.74
C LYS A 4 48.05 23.62 46.31
N ASN A 5 48.22 23.46 45.00
CA ASN A 5 49.42 23.93 44.32
C ASN A 5 49.20 23.86 42.81
N ALA A 6 49.39 25.01 42.17
CA ALA A 6 49.52 25.17 40.72
C ALA A 6 50.97 24.89 40.30
N ILE A 7 51.19 24.63 39.01
CA ILE A 7 51.95 25.50 38.10
C ILE A 7 51.94 24.87 36.69
N ALA A 8 51.79 25.75 35.71
CA ALA A 8 51.66 25.53 34.28
C ALA A 8 53.00 25.31 33.56
N ALA A 9 52.94 24.79 32.33
CA ALA A 9 53.88 25.17 31.27
C ALA A 9 53.28 24.91 29.88
N LEU A 10 53.35 25.93 29.02
CA LEU A 10 52.94 25.96 27.62
C LEU A 10 53.94 25.23 26.70
N ALA A 11 53.46 24.72 25.56
CA ALA A 11 54.26 24.62 24.34
C ALA A 11 53.41 24.86 23.08
N VAL A 12 53.90 25.76 22.23
CA VAL A 12 53.37 26.21 20.94
C VAL A 12 53.97 25.33 19.82
N GLY A 13 53.23 25.03 18.74
CA GLY A 13 53.77 24.29 17.59
C GLY A 13 52.89 24.25 16.34
N VAL A 14 52.98 25.32 15.55
CA VAL A 14 52.76 25.60 14.11
C VAL A 14 52.24 24.51 13.12
N LEU A 15 51.35 24.99 12.23
CA LEU A 15 50.75 24.38 11.01
C LEU A 15 51.74 23.83 9.96
N LEU A 16 51.30 22.87 9.14
CA LEU A 16 51.56 22.79 7.68
C LEU A 16 50.57 21.82 6.98
N THR A 17 50.08 22.26 5.82
CA THR A 17 49.13 21.63 4.88
C THR A 17 49.80 20.66 3.91
N ALA A 18 49.08 19.63 3.44
CA ALA A 18 48.81 19.32 2.01
C ALA A 18 48.65 17.81 1.68
N ALA A 19 47.51 17.51 1.05
CA ALA A 19 47.18 16.51 0.02
C ALA A 19 47.91 15.15 -0.02
N GLY A 20 47.13 14.08 0.17
CA GLY A 20 47.40 12.73 -0.33
C GLY A 20 46.10 11.92 -0.43
N CYS A 21 45.57 11.83 -1.65
CA CYS A 21 44.36 11.09 -2.00
C CYS A 21 44.48 9.57 -1.80
N GLY A 22 43.38 8.95 -1.37
CA GLY A 22 42.91 7.69 -1.97
C GLY A 22 42.78 6.50 -1.02
N LEU A 23 41.54 6.19 -0.59
CA LEU A 23 40.77 5.03 -1.09
C LEU A 23 39.45 4.87 -0.31
N LEU A 24 38.39 5.45 -0.90
CA LEU A 24 37.01 4.94 -0.89
C LEU A 24 36.37 4.60 0.47
N ASP A 25 36.02 5.62 1.25
CA ASP A 25 34.82 5.51 2.07
C ASP A 25 33.60 5.46 1.15
N ARG A 26 33.18 4.23 0.85
CA ARG A 26 31.93 3.93 0.18
C ARG A 26 30.80 4.45 1.06
N SER A 27 30.44 5.71 0.82
CA SER A 27 29.13 6.25 1.14
C SER A 27 28.10 5.41 0.38
N GLY A 28 27.59 4.39 1.06
CA GLY A 28 26.68 3.39 0.52
C GLY A 28 25.66 3.04 1.56
N GLY A 29 24.73 3.96 1.79
CA GLY A 29 23.43 3.71 2.39
C GLY A 29 23.47 3.24 3.84
N THR A 30 23.31 4.17 4.78
CA THR A 30 22.43 3.89 5.92
C THR A 30 21.01 3.72 5.37
N THR A 31 20.71 2.58 4.76
CA THR A 31 19.37 2.03 4.89
C THR A 31 19.27 1.65 6.36
N SER A 32 18.77 2.58 7.16
CA SER A 32 18.02 2.20 8.35
C SER A 32 17.07 1.10 7.87
N ASP A 33 17.39 -0.16 8.20
CA ASP A 33 16.45 -1.26 8.12
C ASP A 33 15.30 -0.85 9.02
N ALA A 34 14.32 -0.14 8.46
CA ALA A 34 13.09 0.16 9.15
C ALA A 34 12.45 -1.20 9.39
N LYS A 35 12.69 -1.76 10.58
CA LYS A 35 12.03 -2.98 11.02
C LYS A 35 10.55 -2.67 10.99
N CYS A 36 9.85 -3.25 10.03
CA CYS A 36 8.41 -3.09 9.93
C CYS A 36 7.77 -3.57 11.24
N ALA A 37 6.77 -2.81 11.71
CA ALA A 37 5.97 -3.17 12.87
C ALA A 37 5.12 -4.42 12.57
N SER A 38 4.72 -4.61 11.32
CA SER A 38 3.97 -5.76 10.86
C SER A 38 4.33 -6.15 9.42
N THR A 39 3.84 -7.30 8.97
CA THR A 39 4.00 -7.76 7.58
C THR A 39 2.64 -8.19 7.05
N PHE A 40 2.32 -7.79 5.83
CA PHE A 40 1.12 -8.21 5.13
C PHE A 40 1.47 -8.73 3.74
N ASP A 41 0.89 -9.87 3.37
CA ASP A 41 1.03 -10.45 2.05
C ASP A 41 -0.16 -10.03 1.19
N LEU A 42 0.09 -9.26 0.14
CA LEU A 42 -0.95 -8.74 -0.73
C LEU A 42 -1.56 -9.81 -1.65
N SER A 43 -0.96 -10.99 -1.76
CA SER A 43 -1.56 -12.08 -2.52
C SER A 43 -2.92 -12.47 -1.92
N PRO A 44 -3.96 -12.70 -2.75
CA PRO A 44 -5.34 -12.89 -2.30
C PRO A 44 -5.59 -14.32 -1.78
N ALA A 45 -4.77 -14.75 -0.81
CA ALA A 45 -4.80 -16.10 -0.25
C ALA A 45 -5.59 -16.19 1.06
N LYS A 46 -5.68 -15.09 1.82
CA LYS A 46 -6.41 -15.04 3.10
C LYS A 46 -7.75 -14.35 2.92
N GLU A 47 -8.80 -14.98 3.43
CA GLU A 47 -10.19 -14.51 3.34
C GLU A 47 -10.74 -14.14 4.73
N ASN A 48 -10.09 -13.18 5.40
CA ASN A 48 -10.44 -12.78 6.77
C ASN A 48 -11.84 -12.12 6.89
N LEU A 49 -12.30 -11.45 5.84
CA LEU A 49 -13.60 -10.76 5.80
C LEU A 49 -14.71 -11.64 5.23
N GLY A 50 -14.34 -12.64 4.41
CA GLY A 50 -15.25 -13.55 3.74
C GLY A 50 -14.79 -13.90 2.33
N SER A 51 -15.58 -14.72 1.64
CA SER A 51 -15.27 -15.25 0.31
C SER A 51 -14.96 -14.15 -0.71
N ARG A 52 -13.77 -14.21 -1.32
CA ARG A 52 -13.34 -13.34 -2.42
C ARG A 52 -14.17 -13.59 -3.67
N VAL A 53 -14.48 -14.86 -3.95
CA VAL A 53 -15.28 -15.24 -5.12
C VAL A 53 -16.67 -14.63 -5.02
N SER A 54 -17.31 -14.75 -3.86
CA SER A 54 -18.64 -14.19 -3.62
C SER A 54 -18.61 -12.65 -3.69
N PHE A 55 -17.56 -12.00 -3.18
CA PHE A 55 -17.39 -10.56 -3.34
C PHE A 55 -17.33 -10.15 -4.82
N LYS A 56 -16.48 -10.82 -5.62
CA LYS A 56 -16.34 -10.52 -7.06
C LYS A 56 -17.66 -10.72 -7.82
N GLU A 57 -18.38 -11.79 -7.51
CA GLU A 57 -19.71 -12.06 -8.09
C GLU A 57 -20.72 -10.96 -7.75
N LYS A 58 -20.79 -10.53 -6.49
CA LYS A 58 -21.73 -9.49 -6.05
C LYS A 58 -21.37 -8.10 -6.56
N ALA A 59 -20.08 -7.76 -6.59
CA ALA A 59 -19.62 -6.52 -7.19
C ALA A 59 -19.91 -6.48 -8.70
N LYS A 60 -19.73 -7.59 -9.41
CA LYS A 60 -20.11 -7.70 -10.82
C LYS A 60 -21.62 -7.53 -11.01
N GLN A 61 -22.44 -8.24 -10.23
CA GLN A 61 -23.91 -8.10 -10.27
C GLN A 61 -24.34 -6.65 -10.04
N ALA A 62 -23.72 -5.96 -9.07
CA ALA A 62 -23.99 -4.55 -8.83
C ALA A 62 -23.58 -3.66 -10.01
N SER A 63 -22.43 -3.91 -10.65
CA SER A 63 -21.99 -3.14 -11.83
C SER A 63 -22.90 -3.30 -13.05
N GLU A 64 -23.65 -4.40 -13.12
CA GLU A 64 -24.61 -4.70 -14.20
C GLU A 64 -26.03 -4.21 -13.88
N ALA A 65 -26.28 -3.80 -12.64
CA ALA A 65 -27.57 -3.28 -12.21
C ALA A 65 -27.78 -1.82 -12.68
N ALA A 66 -29.03 -1.37 -12.66
CA ALA A 66 -29.37 0.02 -12.97
C ALA A 66 -29.33 0.96 -11.74
N ALA A 67 -29.46 0.39 -10.53
CA ALA A 67 -29.59 1.17 -9.31
C ALA A 67 -28.20 1.40 -8.65
N PRO A 68 -27.96 2.59 -8.08
CA PRO A 68 -26.82 2.81 -7.19
C PRO A 68 -26.83 1.84 -6.00
N THR A 69 -25.65 1.54 -5.47
CA THR A 69 -25.45 0.71 -4.28
C THR A 69 -24.36 1.31 -3.38
N THR A 70 -24.03 0.64 -2.29
CA THR A 70 -22.88 0.98 -1.44
C THR A 70 -21.87 -0.17 -1.42
N LEU A 71 -20.62 0.11 -1.04
CA LEU A 71 -19.64 -0.96 -0.87
C LEU A 71 -20.05 -1.91 0.26
N SER A 72 -20.67 -1.39 1.33
CA SER A 72 -21.24 -2.19 2.42
C SER A 72 -22.30 -3.18 1.92
N ASP A 73 -23.22 -2.74 1.06
CA ASP A 73 -24.26 -3.62 0.48
C ASP A 73 -23.66 -4.76 -0.35
N ILE A 74 -22.62 -4.47 -1.14
CA ILE A 74 -21.89 -5.48 -1.91
C ILE A 74 -21.26 -6.50 -0.97
N THR A 75 -20.52 -6.05 0.06
CA THR A 75 -19.86 -6.96 1.01
C THR A 75 -20.86 -7.79 1.81
N ARG A 76 -21.98 -7.22 2.23
CA ARG A 76 -23.04 -7.92 2.96
C ARG A 76 -23.72 -8.98 2.08
N ALA A 77 -24.01 -8.64 0.83
CA ALA A 77 -24.54 -9.59 -0.15
C ALA A 77 -23.55 -10.73 -0.46
N ALA A 78 -22.25 -10.49 -0.27
CA ALA A 78 -21.20 -11.50 -0.39
C ALA A 78 -21.02 -12.36 0.88
N GLY A 79 -21.79 -12.09 1.93
CA GLY A 79 -21.75 -12.82 3.20
C GLY A 79 -20.61 -12.40 4.12
N TRP A 80 -20.00 -11.23 3.90
CA TRP A 80 -18.97 -10.72 4.81
C TRP A 80 -19.60 -10.30 6.15
N ASN A 81 -18.91 -10.61 7.24
CA ASN A 81 -19.42 -10.46 8.60
C ASN A 81 -18.42 -9.81 9.57
N ALA A 82 -17.21 -9.50 9.12
CA ALA A 82 -16.19 -8.82 9.89
C ALA A 82 -16.14 -7.32 9.55
N ASP A 83 -15.68 -6.54 10.52
CA ASP A 83 -15.56 -5.10 10.39
C ASP A 83 -14.41 -4.71 9.45
N TRP A 84 -14.62 -3.65 8.69
CA TRP A 84 -13.65 -2.98 7.82
C TRP A 84 -14.11 -1.54 7.64
N ASP A 85 -13.18 -0.61 7.43
CA ASP A 85 -13.48 0.83 7.36
C ASP A 85 -13.18 1.46 6.00
N ARG A 86 -12.30 0.84 5.20
CA ARG A 86 -11.98 1.31 3.86
C ARG A 86 -11.43 0.24 2.93
N MET A 87 -11.59 0.50 1.64
CA MET A 87 -10.98 -0.21 0.53
C MET A 87 -10.13 0.76 -0.29
N VAL A 88 -8.91 0.37 -0.66
CA VAL A 88 -8.03 1.13 -1.55
C VAL A 88 -7.63 0.29 -2.74
N ASP A 89 -7.42 0.91 -3.90
CA ASP A 89 -6.86 0.24 -5.07
C ASP A 89 -5.34 0.29 -5.06
N ILE A 90 -4.71 -0.87 -5.27
CA ILE A 90 -3.27 -1.05 -5.43
C ILE A 90 -3.02 -1.60 -6.83
N PRO A 91 -2.83 -0.74 -7.84
CA PRO A 91 -2.41 -1.16 -9.18
C PRO A 91 -1.03 -1.83 -9.17
N GLN A 92 -0.74 -2.61 -10.20
CA GLN A 92 0.60 -3.13 -10.44
C GLN A 92 1.66 -2.02 -10.44
N ASN A 93 2.88 -2.36 -10.02
CA ASN A 93 4.01 -1.42 -9.90
C ASN A 93 3.84 -0.30 -8.85
N THR A 94 2.82 -0.37 -7.99
CA THR A 94 2.72 0.54 -6.83
C THR A 94 3.85 0.24 -5.84
N LYS A 95 4.59 1.28 -5.46
CA LYS A 95 5.72 1.18 -4.52
C LYS A 95 5.24 1.13 -3.06
N THR A 96 6.05 0.57 -2.16
CA THR A 96 5.73 0.43 -0.73
C THR A 96 5.28 1.73 -0.07
N ASP A 97 6.00 2.83 -0.29
CA ASP A 97 5.67 4.17 0.23
C ASP A 97 4.34 4.70 -0.31
N GLN A 98 4.02 4.38 -1.56
CA GLN A 98 2.74 4.71 -2.17
C GLN A 98 1.60 3.86 -1.59
N ILE A 99 1.84 2.58 -1.31
CA ILE A 99 0.85 1.71 -0.65
C ILE A 99 0.56 2.24 0.76
N ASP A 100 1.58 2.61 1.53
CA ASP A 100 1.41 3.20 2.86
C ASP A 100 0.57 4.48 2.79
N ALA A 101 0.87 5.37 1.84
CA ALA A 101 0.12 6.61 1.63
C ALA A 101 -1.34 6.36 1.23
N LEU A 102 -1.59 5.43 0.29
CA LEU A 102 -2.94 5.06 -0.15
C LEU A 102 -3.74 4.43 1.00
N ALA A 103 -3.12 3.45 1.67
CA ALA A 103 -3.71 2.75 2.76
C ALA A 103 -3.83 3.61 4.02
N GLY A 104 -3.21 4.80 4.11
CA GLY A 104 -3.22 5.60 5.34
C GLY A 104 -2.60 4.85 6.53
N THR A 105 -1.58 4.02 6.28
CA THR A 105 -0.89 3.23 7.29
C THR A 105 0.61 3.53 7.25
N SER A 106 1.36 2.99 8.21
CA SER A 106 2.82 3.09 8.23
C SER A 106 3.42 1.88 8.93
N GLY A 107 4.66 1.54 8.57
CA GLY A 107 5.40 0.45 9.23
C GLY A 107 4.92 -0.95 8.84
N VAL A 108 4.21 -1.10 7.73
CA VAL A 108 3.80 -2.41 7.18
C VAL A 108 4.80 -2.85 6.10
N CYS A 109 5.38 -4.03 6.26
CA CYS A 109 6.15 -4.67 5.19
C CYS A 109 5.18 -5.37 4.21
N TRP A 110 5.03 -4.80 3.01
CA TRP A 110 4.21 -5.38 1.94
C TRP A 110 4.95 -6.47 1.18
N LYS A 111 4.41 -7.69 1.18
CA LYS A 111 4.88 -8.81 0.34
C LYS A 111 3.99 -9.00 -0.86
N ASN A 112 4.57 -9.53 -1.94
CA ASN A 112 3.86 -9.93 -3.16
C ASN A 112 2.99 -8.80 -3.75
N SER A 113 3.54 -7.58 -3.82
CA SER A 113 2.90 -6.47 -4.53
C SER A 113 2.53 -6.88 -5.96
N PRO A 114 1.44 -6.34 -6.53
CA PRO A 114 0.99 -6.73 -7.86
C PRO A 114 2.06 -6.33 -8.89
N LYS A 115 2.40 -7.29 -9.76
CA LYS A 115 3.41 -7.14 -10.82
C LYS A 115 2.77 -7.43 -12.19
N PRO A 116 3.29 -6.85 -13.27
CA PRO A 116 2.92 -7.23 -14.63
C PRO A 116 3.01 -8.75 -14.84
N ARG A 117 2.17 -9.28 -15.72
CA ARG A 117 2.11 -10.73 -15.99
C ARG A 117 3.34 -11.22 -16.76
N SER A 118 3.92 -10.38 -17.60
CA SER A 118 5.14 -10.60 -18.35
C SER A 118 6.15 -9.47 -18.10
N SER A 119 7.43 -9.76 -18.32
CA SER A 119 8.52 -8.82 -18.09
C SER A 119 8.59 -7.66 -19.08
N ASP A 120 8.02 -7.83 -20.28
CA ASP A 120 7.85 -6.80 -21.30
C ASP A 120 6.67 -5.86 -21.03
N GLY A 121 5.83 -6.19 -20.04
CA GLY A 121 4.65 -5.41 -19.69
C GLY A 121 3.39 -5.76 -20.50
N ASP A 122 3.47 -6.80 -21.35
CA ASP A 122 2.32 -7.27 -22.11
C ASP A 122 1.18 -7.83 -21.22
N GLY A 123 -0.04 -7.64 -21.72
CA GLY A 123 -1.27 -8.10 -21.06
C GLY A 123 -2.03 -7.00 -20.31
N PRO A 124 -3.20 -7.35 -19.76
CA PRO A 124 -4.03 -6.39 -19.03
C PRO A 124 -3.32 -5.91 -17.76
N GLN A 125 -3.51 -4.63 -17.43
CA GLN A 125 -3.15 -4.14 -16.10
C GLN A 125 -3.89 -4.94 -15.03
N ARG A 126 -3.28 -5.09 -13.86
CA ARG A 126 -3.87 -5.81 -12.73
C ARG A 126 -3.52 -5.12 -11.43
N GLY A 127 -4.20 -5.52 -10.37
CA GLY A 127 -3.96 -4.99 -9.04
C GLY A 127 -4.72 -5.75 -7.97
N TYR A 128 -4.73 -5.14 -6.79
CA TYR A 128 -5.49 -5.61 -5.64
C TYR A 128 -6.33 -4.48 -5.08
N TYR A 129 -7.60 -4.76 -4.80
CA TYR A 129 -8.34 -3.98 -3.81
C TYR A 129 -7.93 -4.45 -2.43
N LEU A 130 -7.40 -3.57 -1.59
CA LEU A 130 -7.02 -3.86 -0.22
C LEU A 130 -8.06 -3.30 0.74
N PHE A 131 -8.63 -4.16 1.57
CA PHE A 131 -9.53 -3.80 2.66
C PHE A 131 -8.77 -3.67 3.98
N LEU A 132 -9.10 -2.65 4.76
CA LEU A 132 -8.46 -2.31 6.02
C LEU A 132 -9.48 -2.02 7.13
N GLU A 133 -9.01 -2.09 8.37
CA GLU A 133 -9.65 -1.56 9.58
C GLU A 133 -8.58 -0.83 10.40
N GLY A 134 -8.73 0.47 10.62
CA GLY A 134 -7.69 1.29 11.22
C GLY A 134 -6.37 1.12 10.46
N ASN A 135 -5.24 0.87 11.15
CA ASN A 135 -3.95 0.60 10.47
C ASN A 135 -3.76 -0.86 10.03
N GLN A 136 -4.76 -1.72 10.22
CA GLN A 136 -4.65 -3.16 9.99
C GLN A 136 -5.14 -3.53 8.58
N PRO A 137 -4.28 -4.08 7.71
CA PRO A 137 -4.71 -4.64 6.44
C PRO A 137 -5.36 -6.01 6.68
N LEU A 138 -6.53 -6.24 6.09
CA LEU A 138 -7.36 -7.41 6.38
C LEU A 138 -7.40 -8.42 5.25
N GLN A 139 -7.69 -7.98 4.03
CA GLN A 139 -7.91 -8.88 2.90
C GLN A 139 -7.69 -8.16 1.57
N THR A 140 -7.23 -8.89 0.56
CA THR A 140 -7.12 -8.40 -0.81
C THR A 140 -8.04 -9.14 -1.77
N ILE A 141 -8.53 -8.40 -2.78
CA ILE A 141 -9.28 -8.93 -3.92
C ILE A 141 -8.50 -8.58 -5.18
N ASP A 142 -8.13 -9.58 -5.97
CA ASP A 142 -7.46 -9.36 -7.25
C ASP A 142 -8.41 -8.93 -8.35
N TRP A 143 -7.88 -8.06 -9.20
CA TRP A 143 -8.53 -7.60 -10.42
C TRP A 143 -7.54 -7.50 -11.59
N SER A 144 -8.11 -7.52 -12.79
CA SER A 144 -7.48 -7.39 -14.09
C SER A 144 -8.35 -6.48 -14.97
N TYR A 145 -7.73 -5.45 -15.52
CA TYR A 145 -8.33 -4.46 -16.41
C TYR A 145 -9.00 -5.14 -17.60
N ASN A 146 -10.20 -4.70 -17.99
CA ASN A 146 -11.06 -5.32 -19.02
C ASN A 146 -11.48 -6.77 -18.76
N PHE A 147 -11.32 -7.30 -17.55
CA PHE A 147 -11.82 -8.65 -17.22
C PHE A 147 -12.72 -8.61 -15.98
N ASP A 148 -12.16 -8.29 -14.83
CA ASP A 148 -12.83 -8.35 -13.53
C ASP A 148 -12.52 -7.12 -12.64
N GLN A 149 -11.99 -6.05 -13.24
CA GLN A 149 -11.91 -4.74 -12.58
C GLN A 149 -13.29 -4.09 -12.50
N VAL A 150 -13.98 -4.35 -11.38
CA VAL A 150 -15.34 -3.86 -11.11
C VAL A 150 -15.42 -2.44 -10.56
N PHE A 151 -14.35 -1.86 -10.02
CA PHE A 151 -14.35 -0.48 -9.50
C PHE A 151 -13.49 0.43 -10.37
N ALA A 152 -14.07 1.56 -10.81
CA ALA A 152 -13.38 2.63 -11.51
C ALA A 152 -13.00 3.72 -10.50
N LEU A 153 -11.84 3.56 -9.86
CA LEU A 153 -11.38 4.49 -8.83
C LEU A 153 -10.42 5.53 -9.40
N ASP A 154 -10.58 6.77 -8.97
CA ASP A 154 -9.56 7.78 -9.17
C ASP A 154 -8.32 7.45 -8.35
N LYS A 155 -7.15 7.84 -8.87
CA LYS A 155 -5.88 7.59 -8.20
C LYS A 155 -5.85 8.30 -6.84
N GLY A 156 -5.59 7.56 -5.77
CA GLY A 156 -5.54 8.11 -4.42
C GLY A 156 -6.84 7.99 -3.64
N SER A 157 -7.92 7.52 -4.28
CA SER A 157 -9.22 7.40 -3.62
C SER A 157 -9.33 6.14 -2.78
N ALA A 158 -9.90 6.29 -1.58
CA ALA A 158 -10.35 5.20 -0.74
C ALA A 158 -11.88 5.16 -0.74
N LEU A 159 -12.46 3.96 -0.75
CA LEU A 159 -13.89 3.76 -0.56
C LEU A 159 -14.17 3.37 0.88
N THR A 160 -15.14 4.03 1.51
CA THR A 160 -15.71 3.64 2.80
C THR A 160 -16.93 2.74 2.61
N PRO A 161 -17.43 2.06 3.68
CA PRO A 161 -18.66 1.28 3.64
C PRO A 161 -19.84 1.99 2.97
N ASP A 162 -20.04 3.26 3.31
CA ASP A 162 -21.18 4.06 2.85
C ASP A 162 -20.91 4.80 1.54
N THR A 163 -19.76 4.57 0.90
CA THR A 163 -19.48 5.19 -0.40
C THR A 163 -20.50 4.74 -1.42
N ALA A 164 -21.28 5.69 -1.93
CA ALA A 164 -22.26 5.45 -2.97
C ALA A 164 -21.54 5.12 -4.29
N LEU A 165 -21.98 4.04 -4.92
CA LEU A 165 -21.41 3.49 -6.13
C LEU A 165 -22.47 3.46 -7.21
N THR A 166 -22.20 4.18 -8.30
CA THR A 166 -23.08 4.26 -9.46
C THR A 166 -22.58 3.30 -10.55
N PRO A 167 -23.43 2.40 -11.06
CA PRO A 167 -23.12 1.59 -12.22
C PRO A 167 -22.84 2.45 -13.46
N VAL A 168 -21.72 2.17 -14.12
CA VAL A 168 -21.32 2.76 -15.40
C VAL A 168 -21.42 1.67 -16.47
N PRO A 169 -22.37 1.77 -17.41
CA PRO A 169 -22.56 0.75 -18.42
C PRO A 169 -21.40 0.74 -19.43
N GLY A 170 -21.14 -0.42 -20.03
CA GLY A 170 -20.10 -0.59 -21.04
C GLY A 170 -19.88 -2.07 -21.37
N GLN A 171 -18.89 -2.35 -22.24
CA GLN A 171 -18.48 -3.73 -22.53
C GLN A 171 -17.96 -4.45 -21.27
N HIS A 172 -17.34 -3.69 -20.37
CA HIS A 172 -16.94 -4.11 -19.04
C HIS A 172 -17.59 -3.14 -18.05
N PRO A 173 -18.82 -3.41 -17.58
CA PRO A 173 -19.50 -2.53 -16.62
C PRO A 173 -18.67 -2.34 -15.36
N GLN A 174 -18.69 -1.12 -14.81
CA GLN A 174 -17.92 -0.77 -13.61
C GLN A 174 -18.79 -0.01 -12.62
N LEU A 175 -18.34 0.05 -11.37
CA LEU A 175 -18.89 0.88 -10.31
C LEU A 175 -17.98 2.08 -10.12
N ARG A 176 -18.54 3.28 -10.20
CA ARG A 176 -17.82 4.53 -9.95
C ARG A 176 -18.37 5.19 -8.68
N PRO A 177 -17.50 5.71 -7.79
CA PRO A 177 -17.94 6.55 -6.69
C PRO A 177 -18.76 7.75 -7.21
N ALA A 178 -19.90 8.01 -6.58
CA ALA A 178 -20.78 9.12 -6.93
C ALA A 178 -20.19 10.49 -6.53
#